data_AF-A0AAX6S6X2-F1
#
_entry.id   AF-A0AAX6S6X2-F1
#
_cell.length_a   1.000
_cell.length_b   1.000
_cell.length_c   1.000
_cell.angle_alpha   90.00
_cell.angle_beta   90.00
_cell.angle_gamma   90.00
#
_symmetry.space_group_name_H-M   'P 1'
#
loop_
_entity.id
_entity.type
_entity.pdbx_description
1 polymer ?
#
loop_
_entity_poly.entity_id
_entity_poly.type
_entity_poly.pdbx_seq_one_letter_code
_entity_poly.pdbx_strand_id
1 'polypeptide(L)'
;MPGVSARGLSLEERRQLAVNLTRVLALYRSILDAYIIEFFTDNLWGTLPCSWQEALDGLEPPELATQLLGMPGEGEVVSFQTPSEFLENPSQSSRLTAPFRKHVRPKKQHEIRRLGELVKKLSNLTGCTQVVDVGSGQGHLSRFMSLGLGLMVKSIEGNQRLVERAQHLDWELLQALEKKRNPQVAPGGPRHCPHHVARWVEPTALCEELLLPLEKPQQDGGARLLLTGLHACGDLSVSLLRHFCCCPEVAALASVGCCYMKLSEPGGYPLSQWVAGLPGCELPYRLREGACHALEDYAERLQRAGPSLRTHCYRAALETVIRHVRPELRRPSVQGIPRVHELQIEEYVQRGLQRVGLDPQLPLNLAALRGHQAQENRVVAFFSLALLLAPLVETLILLDRLLYLQEQALPFFQASMLSSYPSSALSCPPETWSWWPPRCPWVQPYVLWRLKRADTARRRHQRPHPKPSGARGAECTSHPESSTLHPPSDPSS
;
A
#
# COMPACT_ATOMS: atom_id res chain seq x y z
N MET A 1 2.04 20.32 -0.17
CA MET A 1 2.46 19.69 1.10
C MET A 1 2.93 18.28 0.78
N PRO A 2 4.23 17.98 0.76
CA PRO A 2 4.67 16.59 0.74
C PRO A 2 4.14 15.88 1.99
N GLY A 3 3.72 14.61 1.88
CA GLY A 3 3.31 13.78 3.02
C GLY A 3 4.31 13.87 4.18
N VAL A 4 3.80 13.94 5.41
CA VAL A 4 4.64 14.10 6.60
C VAL A 4 5.20 12.74 7.00
N SER A 5 6.53 12.59 6.95
CA SER A 5 7.18 11.37 7.42
C SER A 5 7.12 11.29 8.94
N ALA A 6 6.48 10.25 9.48
CA ALA A 6 6.52 9.99 10.93
C ALA A 6 7.79 9.22 11.37
N ARG A 7 8.76 9.04 10.47
CA ARG A 7 10.01 8.34 10.76
C ARG A 7 10.83 9.17 11.74
N GLY A 8 11.22 8.55 12.86
CA GLY A 8 11.98 9.23 13.91
C GLY A 8 11.13 9.97 14.95
N LEU A 9 9.82 10.12 14.71
CA LEU A 9 8.90 10.68 15.71
C LEU A 9 8.68 9.69 16.86
N SER A 10 8.65 10.21 18.07
CA SER A 10 8.17 9.55 19.28
C SER A 10 6.69 9.17 19.16
N LEU A 11 6.20 8.32 20.08
CA LEU A 11 4.77 7.97 20.12
C LEU A 11 3.88 9.21 20.28
N GLU A 12 4.29 10.16 21.11
CA GLU A 12 3.50 11.37 21.36
C GLU A 12 3.47 12.30 20.15
N GLU A 13 4.61 12.48 19.47
CA GLU A 13 4.66 13.26 18.23
C GLU A 13 3.81 12.63 17.12
N ARG A 14 3.76 11.29 17.04
CA ARG A 14 2.87 10.57 16.11
C ARG A 14 1.40 10.82 16.43
N ARG A 15 1.03 10.75 17.71
CA ARG A 15 -0.33 11.04 18.18
C ARG A 15 -0.73 12.47 17.86
N GLN A 16 0.16 13.42 18.12
CA GLN A 16 -0.07 14.84 17.80
C GLN A 16 -0.16 15.07 16.29
N LEU A 17 0.63 14.36 15.48
CA LEU A 17 0.51 14.43 14.02
C LEU A 17 -0.87 13.95 13.55
N ALA A 18 -1.41 12.88 14.12
CA ALA A 18 -2.77 12.40 13.80
C ALA A 18 -3.83 13.45 14.14
N VAL A 19 -3.71 14.13 15.29
CA VAL A 19 -4.58 15.26 15.68
C VAL A 19 -4.49 16.41 14.68
N ASN A 20 -3.28 16.77 14.25
CA ASN A 20 -3.08 17.85 13.29
C ASN A 20 -3.66 17.49 11.91
N LEU A 21 -3.46 16.25 11.45
CA LEU A 21 -3.99 15.77 10.17
C LEU A 21 -5.52 15.78 10.18
N THR A 22 -6.17 15.24 11.20
CA THR A 22 -7.65 15.25 11.31
C THR A 22 -8.22 16.66 11.29
N ARG A 23 -7.58 17.63 11.99
CA ARG A 23 -7.98 19.05 11.94
C ARG A 23 -7.85 19.66 10.55
N VAL A 24 -6.73 19.42 9.85
CA VAL A 24 -6.52 19.95 8.50
C VAL A 24 -7.48 19.33 7.49
N LEU A 25 -7.70 18.01 7.55
CA LEU A 25 -8.66 17.31 6.70
C LEU A 25 -10.08 17.81 6.92
N ALA A 26 -10.46 18.08 8.18
CA ALA A 26 -11.76 18.67 8.50
C ALA A 26 -11.90 20.10 7.95
N LEU A 27 -10.85 20.92 8.06
CA LEU A 27 -10.86 22.30 7.54
C LEU A 27 -11.07 22.37 6.03
N TYR A 28 -10.45 21.45 5.27
CA TYR A 28 -10.51 21.42 3.80
C TYR A 28 -11.46 20.35 3.25
N ARG A 29 -12.41 19.88 4.07
CA ARG A 29 -13.34 18.81 3.71
C ARG A 29 -14.19 19.15 2.48
N SER A 30 -14.56 20.42 2.28
CA SER A 30 -15.32 20.86 1.11
C SER A 30 -14.58 20.65 -0.22
N ILE A 31 -13.25 20.68 -0.21
CA ILE A 31 -12.42 20.44 -1.40
C ILE A 31 -12.14 18.95 -1.54
N LEU A 32 -11.70 18.32 -0.45
CA LEU A 32 -11.32 16.91 -0.41
C LEU A 32 -12.50 15.97 -0.66
N ASP A 33 -13.70 16.36 -0.23
CA ASP A 33 -14.94 15.62 -0.40
C ASP A 33 -15.80 16.15 -1.55
N ALA A 34 -15.21 16.70 -2.63
CA ALA A 34 -15.96 17.21 -3.78
C ALA A 34 -15.94 16.34 -5.07
N TYR A 35 -17.15 16.14 -5.63
CA TYR A 35 -17.52 15.76 -7.01
C TYR A 35 -16.77 16.59 -8.03
N ILE A 36 -15.57 16.25 -8.55
CA ILE A 36 -15.04 17.07 -9.66
C ILE A 36 -16.01 17.10 -10.86
N ILE A 37 -16.78 16.02 -11.06
CA ILE A 37 -17.87 15.98 -12.04
C ILE A 37 -19.08 16.85 -11.66
N GLU A 38 -19.21 17.26 -10.39
CA GLU A 38 -20.23 18.18 -9.91
C GLU A 38 -19.72 19.64 -9.87
N PHE A 39 -18.55 19.93 -10.45
CA PHE A 39 -17.94 21.26 -10.42
C PHE A 39 -18.89 22.41 -10.78
N PHE A 40 -19.58 22.28 -11.90
CA PHE A 40 -20.55 23.29 -12.34
C PHE A 40 -21.90 23.16 -11.63
N THR A 41 -22.29 21.93 -11.32
CA THR A 41 -23.65 21.66 -10.86
C THR A 41 -23.84 22.03 -9.39
N ASP A 42 -22.78 21.93 -8.58
CA ASP A 42 -22.76 22.32 -7.17
C ASP A 42 -21.95 23.62 -6.93
N ASN A 43 -21.58 24.33 -8.00
CA ASN A 43 -20.78 25.57 -7.96
C ASN A 43 -19.52 25.45 -7.09
N LEU A 44 -18.71 24.41 -7.31
CA LEU A 44 -17.56 24.11 -6.45
C LEU A 44 -16.56 25.26 -6.39
N TRP A 45 -16.35 25.99 -7.49
CA TRP A 45 -15.48 27.17 -7.50
C TRP A 45 -15.91 28.23 -6.48
N GLY A 46 -17.21 28.50 -6.38
CA GLY A 46 -17.76 29.47 -5.45
C GLY A 46 -17.64 29.05 -3.98
N THR A 47 -17.31 27.79 -3.70
CA THR A 47 -17.06 27.31 -2.32
C THR A 47 -15.65 27.64 -1.81
N LEU A 48 -14.73 28.03 -2.70
CA LEU A 48 -13.38 28.44 -2.32
C LEU A 48 -13.40 29.86 -1.69
N PRO A 49 -12.47 30.19 -0.77
CA PRO A 49 -12.29 31.57 -0.30
C PRO A 49 -12.05 32.53 -1.48
N CYS A 50 -12.59 33.76 -1.41
CA CYS A 50 -12.45 34.75 -2.49
C CYS A 50 -10.98 35.00 -2.88
N SER A 51 -10.08 35.10 -1.89
CA SER A 51 -8.65 35.27 -2.15
C SER A 51 -8.01 34.09 -2.90
N TRP A 52 -8.55 32.88 -2.74
CA TRP A 52 -8.08 31.71 -3.48
C TRP A 52 -8.61 31.71 -4.90
N GLN A 53 -9.88 32.11 -5.09
CA GLN A 53 -10.44 32.28 -6.43
C GLN A 53 -9.63 33.32 -7.20
N GLU A 54 -9.35 34.49 -6.61
CA GLU A 54 -8.54 35.54 -7.23
C GLU A 54 -7.11 35.08 -7.56
N ALA A 55 -6.48 34.31 -6.67
CA ALA A 55 -5.11 33.84 -6.89
C ALA A 55 -5.01 32.71 -7.92
N LEU A 56 -6.05 31.91 -8.09
CA LEU A 56 -6.05 30.75 -8.99
C LEU A 56 -6.72 31.03 -10.34
N ASP A 57 -7.57 32.06 -10.43
CA ASP A 57 -8.24 32.41 -11.66
C ASP A 57 -7.24 32.93 -12.70
N GLY A 58 -7.34 32.43 -13.92
CA GLY A 58 -6.42 32.78 -15.00
C GLY A 58 -5.05 32.08 -14.98
N LEU A 59 -4.75 31.23 -13.98
CA LEU A 59 -3.53 30.42 -14.01
C LEU A 59 -3.64 29.31 -15.08
N GLU A 60 -2.61 29.20 -15.89
CA GLU A 60 -2.47 28.12 -16.87
C GLU A 60 -1.93 26.83 -16.21
N PRO A 61 -2.15 25.64 -16.81
CA PRO A 61 -1.73 24.38 -16.23
C PRO A 61 -0.25 24.30 -15.81
N PRO A 62 0.74 24.81 -16.58
CA PRO A 62 2.13 24.81 -16.13
C PRO A 62 2.36 25.67 -14.88
N GLU A 63 1.68 26.81 -14.76
CA GLU A 63 1.77 27.69 -13.59
C GLU A 63 1.16 27.01 -12.35
N LEU A 64 0.05 26.28 -12.50
CA LEU A 64 -0.51 25.46 -11.43
C LEU A 64 0.49 24.39 -10.96
N ALA A 65 1.21 23.73 -11.89
CA ALA A 65 2.24 22.76 -11.52
C ALA A 65 3.33 23.42 -10.65
N THR A 66 3.82 24.58 -11.09
CA THR A 66 4.92 25.28 -10.41
C THR A 66 4.49 25.90 -9.09
N GLN A 67 3.46 26.74 -9.11
CA GLN A 67 3.03 27.54 -7.96
C GLN A 67 2.31 26.70 -6.90
N LEU A 68 1.47 25.74 -7.31
CA LEU A 68 0.63 24.99 -6.37
C LEU A 68 1.27 23.67 -5.95
N LEU A 69 1.91 22.95 -6.87
CA LEU A 69 2.51 21.65 -6.60
C LEU A 69 4.02 21.71 -6.31
N GLY A 70 4.61 22.90 -6.36
CA GLY A 70 6.03 23.11 -6.09
C GLY A 70 6.94 22.47 -7.14
N MET A 71 6.44 22.29 -8.37
CA MET A 71 7.26 21.87 -9.48
C MET A 71 8.20 23.02 -9.89
N PRO A 72 9.37 22.74 -10.44
CA PRO A 72 10.26 23.79 -10.94
C PRO A 72 9.60 24.54 -12.11
N GLY A 73 10.01 25.79 -12.32
CA GLY A 73 9.59 26.60 -13.46
C GLY A 73 10.22 26.15 -14.78
N GLU A 74 9.79 26.72 -15.91
CA GLU A 74 10.38 26.46 -17.22
C GLU A 74 11.92 26.68 -17.19
N GLY A 75 12.67 25.63 -17.52
CA GLY A 75 14.14 25.64 -17.52
C GLY A 75 14.81 25.04 -16.28
N GLU A 76 14.09 24.84 -15.18
CA GLU A 76 14.60 24.11 -14.01
C GLU A 76 14.19 22.62 -14.08
N VAL A 77 15.17 21.72 -14.06
CA VAL A 77 14.92 20.27 -14.19
C VAL A 77 14.61 19.66 -12.81
N VAL A 78 13.34 19.35 -12.58
CA VAL A 78 12.96 18.26 -11.68
C VAL A 78 12.62 17.09 -12.58
N SER A 79 13.62 16.25 -12.82
CA SER A 79 13.32 14.91 -13.28
C SER A 79 12.87 14.13 -12.05
N PHE A 80 11.60 13.72 -12.04
CA PHE A 80 11.28 12.46 -11.42
C PHE A 80 12.22 11.44 -12.06
N GLN A 81 13.23 11.02 -11.30
CA GLN A 81 14.30 10.23 -11.90
C GLN A 81 13.70 8.88 -12.22
N THR A 82 13.48 8.64 -13.51
CA THR A 82 13.26 7.31 -14.05
C THR A 82 14.27 6.39 -13.39
N PRO A 83 13.83 5.33 -12.68
CA PRO A 83 14.75 4.46 -11.97
C PRO A 83 15.86 4.03 -12.91
N SER A 84 17.10 4.05 -12.43
CA SER A 84 18.29 3.80 -13.26
C SER A 84 18.21 2.49 -14.08
N GLU A 85 17.39 1.54 -13.63
CA GLU A 85 17.14 0.27 -14.34
C GLU A 85 16.31 0.40 -15.63
N PHE A 86 15.72 1.56 -15.93
CA PHE A 86 14.95 1.82 -17.15
C PHE A 86 15.56 2.91 -18.04
N LEU A 87 16.75 3.43 -17.72
CA LEU A 87 17.40 4.47 -18.52
C LEU A 87 17.80 3.97 -19.91
N GLU A 88 18.31 2.75 -20.00
CA GLU A 88 18.67 2.12 -21.28
C GLU A 88 17.43 1.60 -22.04
N ASN A 89 16.41 1.13 -21.31
CA ASN A 89 15.18 0.62 -21.88
C ASN A 89 13.97 0.98 -20.99
N PRO A 90 13.13 1.95 -21.40
CA PRO A 90 11.97 2.37 -20.62
C PRO A 90 10.93 1.27 -20.36
N SER A 91 10.96 0.20 -21.15
CA SER A 91 10.00 -0.91 -21.08
C SER A 91 10.51 -2.12 -20.28
N GLN A 92 11.81 -2.19 -20.00
CA GLN A 92 12.44 -3.38 -19.42
C GLN A 92 13.49 -3.01 -18.39
N SER A 93 13.30 -3.49 -17.15
CA SER A 93 14.29 -3.32 -16.09
C SER A 93 15.59 -4.05 -16.45
N SER A 94 16.73 -3.37 -16.41
CA SER A 94 18.06 -4.00 -16.53
C SER A 94 18.43 -4.85 -15.30
N ARG A 95 17.74 -4.65 -14.18
CA ARG A 95 18.00 -5.32 -12.89
C ARG A 95 17.10 -6.51 -12.63
N LEU A 96 16.12 -6.78 -13.49
CA LEU A 96 15.27 -7.96 -13.45
C LEU A 96 15.57 -8.83 -14.68
N THR A 97 15.93 -10.09 -14.48
CA THR A 97 16.37 -10.91 -15.62
C THR A 97 15.22 -11.14 -16.61
N ALA A 98 15.57 -11.25 -17.90
CA ALA A 98 14.60 -11.29 -19.01
C ALA A 98 13.40 -12.23 -18.79
N PRO A 99 13.57 -13.45 -18.27
CA PRO A 99 12.44 -14.36 -18.07
C PRO A 99 11.39 -13.84 -17.06
N PHE A 100 11.78 -13.03 -16.06
CA PHE A 100 10.84 -12.47 -15.08
C PHE A 100 10.14 -11.18 -15.55
N ARG A 101 10.53 -10.62 -16.70
CA ARG A 101 9.91 -9.41 -17.27
C ARG A 101 8.72 -9.72 -18.19
N LYS A 102 8.57 -10.97 -18.65
CA LYS A 102 7.55 -11.38 -19.63
C LYS A 102 6.14 -11.10 -19.09
N HIS A 103 5.34 -10.38 -19.88
CA HIS A 103 3.97 -9.95 -19.53
C HIS A 103 3.87 -9.01 -18.31
N VAL A 104 4.96 -8.38 -17.89
CA VAL A 104 4.99 -7.45 -16.75
C VAL A 104 5.25 -6.03 -17.23
N ARG A 105 4.38 -5.08 -16.86
CA ARG A 105 4.60 -3.65 -17.17
C ARG A 105 5.80 -3.08 -16.40
N PRO A 106 6.46 -2.02 -16.87
CA PRO A 106 7.66 -1.45 -16.24
C PRO A 106 7.51 -1.16 -14.75
N LYS A 107 6.43 -0.44 -14.35
CA LYS A 107 6.09 -0.19 -12.94
C LYS A 107 6.15 -1.46 -12.10
N LYS A 108 5.43 -2.48 -12.55
CA LYS A 108 5.28 -3.74 -11.84
C LYS A 108 6.61 -4.52 -11.81
N GLN A 109 7.45 -4.43 -12.85
CA GLN A 109 8.80 -5.00 -12.83
C GLN A 109 9.66 -4.40 -11.70
N HIS A 110 9.62 -3.07 -11.56
CA HIS A 110 10.32 -2.35 -10.50
C HIS A 110 9.83 -2.77 -9.11
N GLU A 111 8.52 -2.78 -8.91
CA GLU A 111 7.87 -3.17 -7.66
C GLU A 111 8.20 -4.61 -7.25
N ILE A 112 8.11 -5.57 -8.18
CA ILE A 112 8.44 -6.98 -7.96
C ILE A 112 9.89 -7.12 -7.50
N ARG A 113 10.83 -6.46 -8.20
CA ARG A 113 12.25 -6.55 -7.87
C ARG A 113 12.51 -5.98 -6.48
N ARG A 114 12.03 -4.77 -6.20
CA ARG A 114 12.26 -4.07 -4.94
C ARG A 114 11.67 -4.81 -3.74
N LEU A 115 10.41 -5.22 -3.83
CA LEU A 115 9.77 -5.95 -2.73
C LEU A 115 10.37 -7.34 -2.56
N GLY A 116 10.68 -8.05 -3.65
CA GLY A 116 11.34 -9.35 -3.58
C GLY A 116 12.72 -9.28 -2.90
N GLU A 117 13.55 -8.30 -3.25
CA GLU A 117 14.85 -8.06 -2.60
C GLU A 117 14.70 -7.74 -1.11
N LEU A 118 13.69 -6.93 -0.74
CA LEU A 118 13.38 -6.63 0.66
C LEU A 118 12.96 -7.89 1.42
N VAL A 119 12.04 -8.69 0.86
CA VAL A 119 11.59 -9.95 1.44
C VAL A 119 12.77 -10.91 1.64
N LYS A 120 13.69 -10.99 0.67
CA LYS A 120 14.91 -11.81 0.82
C LYS A 120 15.79 -11.33 1.97
N LYS A 121 15.99 -10.02 2.12
CA LYS A 121 16.75 -9.45 3.24
C LYS A 121 16.07 -9.76 4.58
N LEU A 122 14.76 -9.57 4.68
CA LEU A 122 13.99 -9.87 5.88
C LEU A 122 14.02 -11.36 6.23
N SER A 123 13.91 -12.23 5.23
CA SER A 123 14.07 -13.68 5.36
C SER A 123 15.44 -14.02 5.97
N ASN A 124 16.53 -13.47 5.44
CA ASN A 124 17.89 -13.69 5.97
C ASN A 124 18.04 -13.17 7.41
N LEU A 125 17.50 -11.99 7.72
CA LEU A 125 17.59 -11.37 9.05
C LEU A 125 16.80 -12.12 10.12
N THR A 126 15.67 -12.71 9.74
CA THR A 126 14.75 -13.39 10.67
C THR A 126 14.97 -14.89 10.74
N GLY A 127 15.71 -15.45 9.79
CA GLY A 127 15.84 -16.90 9.61
C GLY A 127 14.57 -17.55 9.04
N CYS A 128 13.61 -16.79 8.52
CA CYS A 128 12.43 -17.35 7.88
C CYS A 128 12.77 -17.86 6.50
N THR A 129 12.45 -19.13 6.23
CA THR A 129 12.63 -19.73 4.89
C THR A 129 11.32 -19.83 4.12
N GLN A 130 10.18 -19.75 4.81
CA GLN A 130 8.85 -19.82 4.25
C GLN A 130 8.23 -18.42 4.16
N VAL A 131 7.88 -18.03 2.94
CA VAL A 131 7.22 -16.77 2.61
C VAL A 131 5.79 -17.06 2.17
N VAL A 132 4.85 -16.26 2.64
CA VAL A 132 3.45 -16.34 2.23
C VAL A 132 3.06 -15.04 1.53
N ASP A 133 2.86 -15.11 0.22
CA ASP A 133 2.47 -14.01 -0.65
C ASP A 133 0.93 -13.97 -0.78
N VAL A 134 0.30 -12.96 -0.20
CA VAL A 134 -1.16 -12.89 -0.10
C VAL A 134 -1.72 -11.85 -1.06
N GLY A 135 -2.71 -12.26 -1.85
CA GLY A 135 -3.19 -11.47 -2.98
C GLY A 135 -2.22 -11.54 -4.16
N SER A 136 -1.67 -12.73 -4.43
CA SER A 136 -0.57 -12.92 -5.38
C SER A 136 -0.94 -12.66 -6.85
N GLY A 137 -2.23 -12.60 -7.18
CA GLY A 137 -2.71 -12.42 -8.55
C GLY A 137 -2.14 -13.47 -9.49
N GLN A 138 -1.46 -13.04 -10.56
CA GLN A 138 -0.79 -13.94 -11.53
C GLN A 138 0.57 -14.49 -11.05
N GLY A 139 0.91 -14.32 -9.77
CA GLY A 139 2.08 -14.93 -9.14
C GLY A 139 3.44 -14.38 -9.59
N HIS A 140 3.52 -13.16 -10.14
CA HIS A 140 4.80 -12.63 -10.63
C HIS A 140 5.83 -12.36 -9.53
N LEU A 141 5.40 -11.81 -8.39
CA LEU A 141 6.26 -11.62 -7.23
C LEU A 141 6.67 -12.97 -6.65
N SER A 142 5.70 -13.86 -6.45
CA SER A 142 5.89 -15.21 -5.91
C SER A 142 6.90 -16.01 -6.76
N ARG A 143 6.76 -15.97 -8.09
CA ARG A 143 7.69 -16.58 -9.05
C ARG A 143 9.10 -15.99 -8.94
N PHE A 144 9.23 -14.67 -8.83
CA PHE A 144 10.53 -14.03 -8.66
C PHE A 144 11.20 -14.40 -7.33
N MET A 145 10.46 -14.36 -6.21
CA MET A 145 10.97 -14.76 -4.90
C MET A 145 11.39 -16.24 -4.87
N SER A 146 10.60 -17.11 -5.49
CA SER A 146 10.85 -18.56 -5.48
C SER A 146 11.99 -18.94 -6.43
N LEU A 147 11.85 -18.66 -7.73
CA LEU A 147 12.79 -19.11 -8.76
C LEU A 147 13.97 -18.16 -8.97
N GLY A 148 13.82 -16.88 -8.60
CA GLY A 148 14.87 -15.86 -8.73
C GLY A 148 15.71 -15.67 -7.46
N LEU A 149 15.09 -15.78 -6.28
CA LEU A 149 15.76 -15.54 -4.98
C LEU A 149 15.89 -16.80 -4.11
N GLY A 150 15.37 -17.94 -4.55
CA GLY A 150 15.50 -19.23 -3.88
C GLY A 150 14.77 -19.30 -2.54
N LEU A 151 13.62 -18.63 -2.41
CA LEU A 151 12.76 -18.69 -1.22
C LEU A 151 11.70 -19.77 -1.39
N MET A 152 11.23 -20.38 -0.29
CA MET A 152 10.04 -21.22 -0.35
C MET A 152 8.82 -20.31 -0.26
N VAL A 153 7.97 -20.33 -1.28
CA VAL A 153 6.85 -19.38 -1.39
C VAL A 153 5.53 -20.13 -1.47
N LYS A 154 4.62 -19.85 -0.53
CA LYS A 154 3.19 -20.12 -0.66
C LYS A 154 2.52 -18.85 -1.17
N SER A 155 1.67 -18.97 -2.18
CA SER A 155 0.93 -17.84 -2.75
C SER A 155 -0.56 -18.08 -2.56
N ILE A 156 -1.27 -17.11 -1.99
CA ILE A 156 -2.71 -17.18 -1.75
C ILE A 156 -3.42 -16.17 -2.64
N GLU A 157 -4.38 -16.65 -3.43
CA GLU A 157 -5.19 -15.84 -4.34
C GLU A 157 -6.64 -16.35 -4.34
N GLY A 158 -7.62 -15.45 -4.23
CA GLY A 158 -9.03 -15.82 -4.16
C GLY A 158 -9.61 -16.28 -5.50
N ASN A 159 -9.05 -15.80 -6.62
CA ASN A 159 -9.54 -16.13 -7.95
C ASN A 159 -8.80 -17.33 -8.57
N GLN A 160 -9.51 -18.46 -8.68
CA GLN A 160 -9.03 -19.70 -9.29
C GLN A 160 -8.39 -19.49 -10.68
N ARG A 161 -8.95 -18.62 -11.53
CA ARG A 161 -8.40 -18.36 -12.88
C ARG A 161 -7.03 -17.67 -12.83
N LEU A 162 -6.80 -16.83 -11.82
CA LEU A 162 -5.51 -16.18 -11.62
C LEU A 162 -4.46 -17.18 -11.11
N VAL A 163 -4.87 -18.11 -10.24
CA VAL A 163 -4.03 -19.22 -9.77
C VAL A 163 -3.60 -20.12 -10.94
N GLU A 164 -4.53 -20.56 -11.78
CA GLU A 164 -4.23 -21.35 -12.97
C GLU A 164 -3.29 -20.61 -13.93
N ARG A 165 -3.52 -19.30 -14.12
CA ARG A 165 -2.62 -18.47 -14.92
C ARG A 165 -1.23 -18.37 -14.31
N ALA A 166 -1.12 -18.26 -12.99
CA ALA A 166 0.15 -18.22 -12.29
C ALA A 166 0.95 -19.52 -12.49
N GLN A 167 0.30 -20.67 -12.31
CA GLN A 167 0.88 -22.00 -12.54
C GLN A 167 1.36 -22.17 -13.99
N HIS A 168 0.55 -21.75 -14.96
CA HIS A 168 0.93 -21.81 -16.37
C HIS A 168 2.17 -20.96 -16.68
N LEU A 169 2.24 -19.74 -16.14
CA LEU A 169 3.39 -18.86 -16.31
C LEU A 169 4.66 -19.40 -15.61
N ASP A 170 4.51 -20.12 -14.48
CA ASP A 170 5.64 -20.81 -13.84
C ASP A 170 6.20 -21.90 -14.74
N TRP A 171 5.31 -22.72 -15.33
CA TRP A 171 5.69 -23.76 -16.27
C TRP A 171 6.42 -23.19 -17.49
N GLU A 172 5.91 -22.10 -18.10
CA GLU A 172 6.60 -21.43 -19.22
C GLU A 172 8.01 -20.98 -18.84
N LEU A 173 8.17 -20.45 -17.62
CA LEU A 173 9.46 -19.98 -17.14
C LEU A 173 10.43 -21.13 -16.91
N LEU A 174 10.01 -22.21 -16.26
CA LEU A 174 10.86 -23.38 -16.01
C LEU A 174 11.40 -23.95 -17.32
N GLN A 175 10.54 -24.12 -18.33
CA GLN A 175 10.93 -24.56 -19.65
C GLN A 175 11.97 -23.64 -20.30
N ALA A 176 11.79 -22.32 -20.17
CA ALA A 176 12.75 -21.35 -20.68
C ALA A 176 14.11 -21.39 -19.95
N LEU A 177 14.10 -21.69 -18.65
CA LEU A 177 15.31 -21.80 -17.84
C LEU A 177 16.05 -23.13 -18.08
N GLU A 178 15.33 -24.21 -18.37
CA GLU A 178 15.91 -25.51 -18.73
C GLU A 178 16.62 -25.45 -20.07
N LYS A 179 16.00 -24.82 -21.08
CA LYS A 179 16.63 -24.61 -22.41
C LYS A 179 17.92 -23.78 -22.36
N LYS A 180 18.08 -22.93 -21.35
CA LYS A 180 19.27 -22.11 -21.14
C LYS A 180 20.31 -22.77 -20.23
N ARG A 181 20.03 -23.97 -19.72
CA ARG A 181 20.91 -24.66 -18.79
C ARG A 181 22.09 -25.25 -19.55
N ASN A 182 23.28 -24.72 -19.30
CA ASN A 182 24.51 -25.25 -19.87
C ASN A 182 24.85 -26.58 -19.16
N PRO A 183 25.05 -27.71 -19.87
CA PRO A 183 25.28 -29.02 -19.26
C PRO A 183 26.51 -29.10 -18.35
N GLN A 184 27.46 -28.16 -18.49
CA GLN A 184 28.74 -28.13 -17.76
C GLN A 184 28.69 -27.38 -16.42
N VAL A 185 27.57 -26.73 -16.07
CA VAL A 185 27.44 -26.02 -14.79
C VAL A 185 26.65 -26.90 -13.83
N ALA A 186 27.25 -27.20 -12.66
CA ALA A 186 26.62 -27.99 -11.61
C ALA A 186 25.20 -27.46 -11.29
N PRO A 187 24.23 -28.33 -10.98
CA PRO A 187 22.88 -27.89 -10.67
C PRO A 187 22.94 -26.93 -9.48
N GLY A 188 22.56 -25.67 -9.72
CA GLY A 188 22.24 -24.76 -8.62
C GLY A 188 21.21 -25.43 -7.71
N GLY A 189 21.22 -25.07 -6.41
CA GLY A 189 20.39 -25.69 -5.39
C GLY A 189 18.90 -25.83 -5.77
N PRO A 190 18.12 -26.63 -5.02
CA PRO A 190 16.75 -26.98 -5.37
C PRO A 190 15.92 -25.75 -5.76
N ARG A 191 15.39 -25.77 -6.98
CA ARG A 191 14.45 -24.74 -7.44
C ARG A 191 13.07 -25.08 -6.89
N HIS A 192 12.68 -24.38 -5.85
CA HIS A 192 11.32 -24.46 -5.34
C HIS A 192 10.41 -23.69 -6.28
N CYS A 193 9.40 -24.36 -6.83
CA CYS A 193 8.30 -23.66 -7.49
C CYS A 193 7.39 -23.06 -6.42
N PRO A 194 6.80 -21.88 -6.65
CA PRO A 194 5.83 -21.34 -5.72
C PRO A 194 4.62 -22.27 -5.64
N HIS A 195 4.12 -22.50 -4.43
CA HIS A 195 2.92 -23.28 -4.18
C HIS A 195 1.71 -22.34 -4.19
N HIS A 196 0.86 -22.45 -5.21
CA HIS A 196 -0.32 -21.58 -5.36
C HIS A 196 -1.57 -22.22 -4.77
N VAL A 197 -2.27 -21.46 -3.93
CA VAL A 197 -3.50 -21.89 -3.24
C VAL A 197 -4.63 -20.93 -3.59
N ALA A 198 -5.73 -21.49 -4.08
CA ALA A 198 -6.95 -20.74 -4.34
C ALA A 198 -7.78 -20.58 -3.06
N ARG A 199 -7.70 -19.42 -2.42
CA ARG A 199 -8.39 -19.15 -1.16
C ARG A 199 -8.62 -17.65 -0.95
N TRP A 200 -9.85 -17.29 -0.56
CA TRP A 200 -10.16 -15.95 -0.07
C TRP A 200 -9.66 -15.76 1.35
N VAL A 201 -9.00 -14.65 1.61
CA VAL A 201 -8.60 -14.24 2.96
C VAL A 201 -9.63 -13.24 3.46
N GLU A 202 -10.43 -13.69 4.43
CA GLU A 202 -11.47 -12.84 5.02
C GLU A 202 -10.86 -11.74 5.90
N PRO A 203 -11.41 -10.52 5.91
CA PRO A 203 -10.93 -9.40 6.74
C PRO A 203 -10.97 -9.64 8.25
N THR A 204 -11.97 -10.41 8.70
CA THR A 204 -12.37 -10.53 10.10
C THR A 204 -11.92 -11.83 10.76
N ALA A 205 -11.40 -12.78 9.98
CA ALA A 205 -10.95 -14.08 10.48
C ALA A 205 -9.47 -14.29 10.18
N LEU A 206 -8.77 -14.95 11.12
CA LEU A 206 -7.45 -15.48 10.83
C LEU A 206 -7.61 -16.65 9.85
N CYS A 207 -6.87 -16.62 8.76
CA CYS A 207 -6.88 -17.67 7.75
C CYS A 207 -5.82 -18.71 8.11
N GLU A 208 -6.27 -19.86 8.61
CA GLU A 208 -5.38 -20.98 9.01
C GLU A 208 -4.45 -21.42 7.87
N GLU A 209 -4.91 -21.34 6.62
CA GLU A 209 -4.13 -21.68 5.42
C GLU A 209 -2.84 -20.84 5.30
N LEU A 210 -2.87 -19.58 5.77
CA LEU A 210 -1.67 -18.74 5.82
C LEU A 210 -0.61 -19.29 6.77
N LEU A 211 -1.02 -20.02 7.81
CA LEU A 211 -0.16 -20.53 8.86
C LEU A 211 0.35 -21.96 8.58
N LEU A 212 -0.33 -22.70 7.70
CA LEU A 212 0.07 -24.05 7.33
C LEU A 212 1.44 -24.04 6.65
N PRO A 213 2.48 -24.68 7.22
CA PRO A 213 3.79 -24.70 6.60
C PRO A 213 3.81 -25.56 5.34
N LEU A 214 4.60 -25.16 4.34
CA LEU A 214 4.83 -25.93 3.12
C LEU A 214 5.67 -27.19 3.37
N GLU A 215 6.59 -27.11 4.32
CA GLU A 215 7.45 -28.22 4.73
C GLU A 215 7.36 -28.41 6.24
N LYS A 216 7.39 -29.68 6.69
CA LYS A 216 7.45 -30.01 8.12
C LYS A 216 8.74 -29.42 8.71
N PRO A 217 8.67 -28.70 9.85
CA PRO A 217 9.88 -28.19 10.50
C PRO A 217 10.87 -29.33 10.77
N GLN A 218 12.10 -29.23 10.25
CA GLN A 218 13.14 -30.24 10.46
C GLN A 218 13.72 -30.20 11.90
N GLN A 219 13.35 -29.21 12.72
CA GLN A 219 13.76 -29.06 14.11
C GLN A 219 12.59 -28.59 14.98
N ASP A 220 12.64 -28.88 16.29
CA ASP A 220 11.71 -28.49 17.37
C ASP A 220 11.33 -26.99 17.46
N GLY A 221 11.86 -26.14 16.58
CA GLY A 221 11.39 -24.76 16.43
C GLY A 221 10.25 -24.73 15.42
N GLY A 222 9.04 -24.37 15.86
CA GLY A 222 7.87 -24.21 14.99
C GLY A 222 8.15 -23.32 13.75
N ALA A 223 7.30 -23.43 12.74
CA ALA A 223 7.47 -22.72 11.47
C ALA A 223 7.54 -21.20 11.69
N ARG A 224 8.57 -20.56 11.11
CA ARG A 224 8.70 -19.09 11.08
C ARG A 224 8.36 -18.59 9.69
N LEU A 225 7.30 -17.80 9.61
CA LEU A 225 6.71 -17.31 8.38
C LEU A 225 7.03 -15.83 8.18
N LEU A 226 7.21 -15.46 6.91
CA LEU A 226 7.25 -14.07 6.47
C LEU A 226 6.04 -13.81 5.59
N LEU A 227 5.18 -12.88 6.00
CA LEU A 227 4.04 -12.46 5.19
C LEU A 227 4.44 -11.35 4.23
N THR A 228 3.97 -11.43 2.99
CA THR A 228 4.14 -10.37 2.00
C THR A 228 2.88 -10.18 1.16
N GLY A 229 2.74 -9.00 0.56
CA GLY A 229 1.65 -8.73 -0.36
C GLY A 229 1.96 -7.47 -1.16
N LEU A 230 2.07 -7.62 -2.49
CA LEU A 230 2.23 -6.50 -3.41
C LEU A 230 0.87 -6.07 -3.91
N HIS A 231 0.45 -4.85 -3.58
CA HIS A 231 -0.92 -4.38 -3.79
C HIS A 231 -1.94 -5.16 -2.94
N ALA A 232 -1.66 -5.30 -1.64
CA ALA A 232 -2.60 -5.83 -0.66
C ALA A 232 -3.76 -4.82 -0.46
N CYS A 233 -4.71 -4.82 -1.38
CA CYS A 233 -5.69 -3.73 -1.48
C CYS A 233 -6.78 -3.78 -0.39
N GLY A 234 -7.19 -2.59 0.07
CA GLY A 234 -8.25 -2.43 1.07
C GLY A 234 -7.97 -3.27 2.32
N ASP A 235 -8.98 -4.01 2.76
CA ASP A 235 -8.93 -4.82 3.98
C ASP A 235 -7.87 -5.92 3.96
N LEU A 236 -7.37 -6.34 2.80
CA LEU A 236 -6.31 -7.35 2.74
C LEU A 236 -5.03 -6.88 3.44
N SER A 237 -4.69 -5.59 3.34
CA SER A 237 -3.58 -4.99 4.10
C SER A 237 -3.82 -5.07 5.61
N VAL A 238 -5.07 -4.90 6.05
CA VAL A 238 -5.48 -4.97 7.46
C VAL A 238 -5.42 -6.42 7.95
N SER A 239 -5.87 -7.39 7.16
CA SER A 239 -5.73 -8.81 7.46
C SER A 239 -4.28 -9.18 7.70
N LEU A 240 -3.35 -8.75 6.83
CA LEU A 240 -1.93 -9.03 7.01
C LEU A 240 -1.37 -8.45 8.31
N LEU A 241 -1.77 -7.23 8.69
CA LEU A 241 -1.40 -6.62 9.96
C LEU A 241 -1.94 -7.41 11.16
N ARG A 242 -3.19 -7.85 11.10
CA ARG A 242 -3.81 -8.68 12.14
C ARG A 242 -3.08 -10.00 12.31
N HIS A 243 -2.80 -10.73 11.22
CA HIS A 243 -2.03 -11.97 11.28
C HIS A 243 -0.64 -11.75 11.87
N PHE A 244 0.04 -10.68 11.45
CA PHE A 244 1.35 -10.35 11.99
C PHE A 244 1.33 -10.06 13.51
N CYS A 245 0.24 -9.51 14.03
CA CYS A 245 0.10 -9.24 15.48
C CYS A 245 -0.34 -10.48 16.27
N CYS A 246 -1.32 -11.22 15.75
CA CYS A 246 -1.99 -12.30 16.47
C CYS A 246 -1.28 -13.66 16.34
N CYS A 247 -0.46 -13.87 15.30
CA CYS A 247 0.15 -15.17 15.02
C CYS A 247 1.65 -15.19 15.39
N PRO A 248 2.06 -15.95 16.43
CA PRO A 248 3.46 -16.04 16.85
C PRO A 248 4.43 -16.58 15.79
N GLU A 249 3.92 -17.37 14.84
CA GLU A 249 4.64 -17.97 13.71
C GLU A 249 5.10 -16.91 12.71
N VAL A 250 4.36 -15.80 12.59
CA VAL A 250 4.69 -14.71 11.68
C VAL A 250 5.79 -13.86 12.30
N ALA A 251 7.02 -14.07 11.83
CA ALA A 251 8.18 -13.37 12.35
C ALA A 251 8.42 -12.02 11.68
N ALA A 252 7.96 -11.83 10.43
CA ALA A 252 8.09 -10.58 9.69
C ALA A 252 6.95 -10.38 8.69
N LEU A 253 6.75 -9.11 8.33
CA LEU A 253 5.79 -8.65 7.34
C LEU A 253 6.52 -7.73 6.34
N ALA A 254 6.09 -7.73 5.08
CA ALA A 254 6.44 -6.73 4.09
C ALA A 254 5.25 -6.55 3.14
N SER A 255 4.41 -5.55 3.38
CA SER A 255 3.15 -5.39 2.65
C SER A 255 3.07 -4.01 2.03
N VAL A 256 2.59 -3.94 0.79
CA VAL A 256 2.27 -2.69 0.09
C VAL A 256 0.75 -2.61 -0.06
N GLY A 257 0.10 -1.80 0.78
CA GLY A 257 -1.33 -1.51 0.69
C GLY A 257 -1.69 -0.58 -0.47
N CYS A 258 -2.91 -0.70 -0.98
CA CYS A 258 -3.48 0.09 -2.08
C CYS A 258 -5.00 0.19 -1.94
N CYS A 259 -5.63 1.02 -2.78
CA CYS A 259 -7.09 1.09 -2.90
C CYS A 259 -7.79 1.34 -1.55
N TYR A 260 -7.43 2.41 -0.87
CA TYR A 260 -8.01 2.73 0.45
C TYR A 260 -9.53 2.89 0.41
N MET A 261 -10.10 3.26 -0.74
CA MET A 261 -11.55 3.33 -0.96
C MET A 261 -12.27 1.98 -0.77
N LYS A 262 -11.53 0.87 -0.74
CA LYS A 262 -12.03 -0.48 -0.45
C LYS A 262 -11.93 -0.90 1.01
N LEU A 263 -11.45 -0.04 1.91
CA LEU A 263 -11.47 -0.33 3.34
C LEU A 263 -12.91 -0.38 3.87
N SER A 264 -13.23 -1.37 4.68
CA SER A 264 -14.54 -1.45 5.35
C SER A 264 -14.64 -0.49 6.53
N GLU A 265 -15.86 -0.02 6.81
CA GLU A 265 -16.21 0.78 7.99
C GLU A 265 -17.47 0.16 8.63
N PRO A 266 -17.39 -0.47 9.83
CA PRO A 266 -16.19 -0.70 10.65
C PRO A 266 -15.33 -1.87 10.15
N GLY A 267 -14.07 -1.94 10.61
CA GLY A 267 -13.20 -3.12 10.45
C GLY A 267 -11.97 -2.91 9.59
N GLY A 268 -12.04 -2.02 8.59
CA GLY A 268 -10.93 -1.65 7.73
C GLY A 268 -10.23 -0.38 8.19
N TYR A 269 -10.96 0.65 8.61
CA TYR A 269 -10.41 1.90 9.16
C TYR A 269 -11.43 2.60 10.08
N PRO A 270 -11.00 3.32 11.14
CA PRO A 270 -9.67 3.27 11.76
C PRO A 270 -9.35 1.90 12.36
N LEU A 271 -8.07 1.59 12.54
CA LEU A 271 -7.62 0.33 13.15
C LEU A 271 -7.00 0.54 14.53
N SER A 272 -6.35 1.68 14.76
CA SER A 272 -5.85 2.07 16.08
C SER A 272 -6.96 2.63 16.95
N GLN A 273 -6.90 2.34 18.25
CA GLN A 273 -7.80 2.93 19.24
C GLN A 273 -7.59 4.45 19.32
N TRP A 274 -6.34 4.91 19.17
CA TRP A 274 -6.04 6.34 19.19
C TRP A 274 -6.76 7.11 18.08
N VAL A 275 -6.60 6.71 16.81
CA VAL A 275 -7.23 7.44 15.70
C VAL A 275 -8.75 7.27 15.73
N ALA A 276 -9.26 6.11 16.14
CA ALA A 276 -10.69 5.90 16.34
C ALA A 276 -11.31 6.84 17.38
N GLY A 277 -10.53 7.31 18.36
CA GLY A 277 -10.98 8.28 19.37
C GLY A 277 -10.89 9.74 18.94
N LEU A 278 -10.32 10.05 17.76
CA LEU A 278 -10.18 11.43 17.30
C LEU A 278 -11.46 11.96 16.64
N PRO A 279 -11.91 13.19 16.95
CA PRO A 279 -13.03 13.79 16.24
C PRO A 279 -12.67 14.07 14.78
N GLY A 280 -13.61 13.79 13.86
CA GLY A 280 -13.40 14.03 12.43
C GLY A 280 -12.40 13.07 11.79
N CYS A 281 -12.17 11.90 12.39
CA CYS A 281 -11.33 10.87 11.81
C CYS A 281 -12.01 10.13 10.64
N GLU A 282 -13.29 10.37 10.35
CA GLU A 282 -13.97 9.66 9.27
C GLU A 282 -13.34 9.99 7.92
N LEU A 283 -13.10 8.96 7.12
CA LEU A 283 -12.57 9.11 5.77
C LEU A 283 -13.61 8.55 4.78
N PRO A 284 -14.58 9.37 4.31
CA PRO A 284 -15.52 8.96 3.28
C PRO A 284 -14.83 8.36 2.05
N TYR A 285 -15.58 7.57 1.27
CA TYR A 285 -15.09 6.88 0.07
C TYR A 285 -14.16 7.74 -0.78
N ARG A 286 -14.55 9.00 -1.03
CA ARG A 286 -13.81 9.89 -1.92
C ARG A 286 -12.48 10.39 -1.35
N LEU A 287 -12.39 10.67 -0.04
CA LEU A 287 -11.10 11.00 0.57
C LEU A 287 -10.13 9.84 0.39
N ARG A 288 -10.62 8.61 0.61
CA ARG A 288 -9.84 7.39 0.44
C ARG A 288 -9.50 7.07 -1.02
N GLU A 289 -10.37 7.43 -1.96
CA GLU A 289 -10.09 7.35 -3.40
C GLU A 289 -9.03 8.38 -3.81
N GLY A 290 -9.17 9.62 -3.34
CA GLY A 290 -8.23 10.72 -3.53
C GLY A 290 -6.79 10.33 -3.14
N ALA A 291 -6.65 9.68 -1.99
CA ALA A 291 -5.38 9.16 -1.47
C ALA A 291 -4.67 8.14 -2.39
N CYS A 292 -5.35 7.57 -3.38
CA CYS A 292 -4.78 6.63 -4.34
C CYS A 292 -4.29 7.30 -5.64
N HIS A 293 -4.47 8.61 -5.80
CA HIS A 293 -3.98 9.34 -6.96
C HIS A 293 -2.48 9.65 -6.84
N ALA A 294 -1.73 9.43 -7.92
CA ALA A 294 -0.34 9.87 -8.02
C ALA A 294 -0.28 11.35 -8.40
N LEU A 295 0.15 12.20 -7.46
CA LEU A 295 0.31 13.63 -7.68
C LEU A 295 1.37 13.92 -8.75
N GLU A 296 2.43 13.14 -8.77
CA GLU A 296 3.59 13.27 -9.65
C GLU A 296 3.20 13.12 -11.13
N ASP A 297 2.46 12.07 -11.46
CA ASP A 297 1.94 11.82 -12.82
C ASP A 297 0.98 12.93 -13.27
N TYR A 298 0.28 13.56 -12.33
CA TYR A 298 -0.59 14.70 -12.61
C TYR A 298 0.20 15.99 -12.80
N ALA A 299 1.19 16.25 -11.96
CA ALA A 299 2.08 17.40 -12.06
C ALA A 299 2.83 17.43 -13.40
N GLU A 300 3.32 16.28 -13.90
CA GLU A 300 3.90 16.20 -15.25
C GLU A 300 2.89 16.52 -16.35
N ARG A 301 1.63 16.10 -16.20
CA ARG A 301 0.57 16.40 -17.19
C ARG A 301 0.23 17.89 -17.21
N LEU A 302 0.23 18.54 -16.04
CA LEU A 302 0.07 19.98 -15.91
C LEU A 302 1.22 20.74 -16.60
N GLN A 303 2.47 20.36 -16.35
CA GLN A 303 3.65 20.97 -17.00
C GLN A 303 3.59 20.83 -18.52
N ARG A 304 3.18 19.67 -19.05
CA ARG A 304 3.05 19.46 -20.49
C ARG A 304 1.82 20.14 -21.10
N ALA A 305 0.94 20.73 -20.27
CA ALA A 305 -0.37 21.25 -20.66
C ALA A 305 -1.13 20.29 -21.61
N GLY A 306 -1.04 18.99 -21.34
CA GLY A 306 -1.50 17.97 -22.28
C GLY A 306 -3.03 17.97 -22.40
N PRO A 307 -3.59 17.66 -23.58
CA PRO A 307 -5.03 17.81 -23.83
C PRO A 307 -5.88 16.79 -23.06
N SER A 308 -5.27 15.87 -22.31
CA SER A 308 -5.96 15.00 -21.35
C SER A 308 -6.58 15.74 -20.16
N LEU A 309 -6.11 16.96 -19.83
CA LEU A 309 -6.58 17.75 -18.69
C LEU A 309 -8.07 18.15 -18.81
N ARG A 310 -8.55 18.37 -20.05
CA ARG A 310 -9.96 18.71 -20.33
C ARG A 310 -10.97 17.64 -19.92
N THR A 311 -10.51 16.41 -19.68
CA THR A 311 -11.39 15.29 -19.32
C THR A 311 -12.25 15.61 -18.11
N HIS A 312 -11.70 16.29 -17.09
CA HIS A 312 -12.45 16.66 -15.90
C HIS A 312 -13.53 17.72 -16.21
N CYS A 313 -13.20 18.74 -17.01
CA CYS A 313 -14.15 19.76 -17.45
C CYS A 313 -15.29 19.15 -18.29
N TYR A 314 -14.95 18.26 -19.23
CA TYR A 314 -15.93 17.59 -20.09
C TYR A 314 -16.85 16.67 -19.30
N ARG A 315 -16.33 15.92 -18.32
CA ARG A 315 -17.17 15.11 -17.42
C ARG A 315 -18.08 15.98 -16.54
N ALA A 316 -17.59 17.12 -16.08
CA ALA A 316 -18.40 18.05 -15.30
C ALA A 316 -19.52 18.69 -16.12
N ALA A 317 -19.25 19.06 -17.37
CA ALA A 317 -20.26 19.56 -18.30
C ALA A 317 -21.27 18.46 -18.67
N LEU A 318 -20.83 17.22 -18.85
CA LEU A 318 -21.76 16.09 -19.06
C LEU A 318 -22.70 15.91 -17.87
N GLU A 319 -22.22 16.01 -16.64
CA GLU A 319 -23.06 15.92 -15.43
C GLU A 319 -24.13 17.02 -15.40
N THR A 320 -23.84 18.25 -15.87
CA THR A 320 -24.87 19.32 -15.92
C THR A 320 -26.02 18.94 -16.84
N VAL A 321 -25.72 18.37 -18.01
CA VAL A 321 -26.75 17.91 -18.95
C VAL A 321 -27.52 16.73 -18.39
N ILE A 322 -26.84 15.76 -17.76
CA ILE A 322 -27.48 14.61 -17.14
C ILE A 322 -28.44 15.06 -16.03
N ARG A 323 -28.00 15.92 -15.10
CA ARG A 323 -28.85 16.40 -14.00
C ARG A 323 -30.01 17.27 -14.49
N HIS A 324 -29.87 17.95 -15.63
CA HIS A 324 -30.97 18.71 -16.23
C HIS A 324 -32.06 17.80 -16.80
N VAL A 325 -31.66 16.71 -17.49
CA VAL A 325 -32.59 15.76 -18.13
C VAL A 325 -33.20 14.80 -17.12
N ARG A 326 -32.40 14.35 -16.15
CA ARG A 326 -32.78 13.35 -15.16
C ARG A 326 -32.18 13.70 -13.78
N PRO A 327 -32.82 14.57 -12.99
CA PRO A 327 -32.27 15.09 -11.72
C PRO A 327 -31.90 14.01 -10.69
N GLU A 328 -32.61 12.88 -10.70
CA GLU A 328 -32.36 11.75 -9.82
C GLU A 328 -31.10 10.94 -10.20
N LEU A 329 -30.64 11.03 -11.46
CA LEU A 329 -29.47 10.32 -11.95
C LEU A 329 -28.20 11.10 -11.64
N ARG A 330 -27.78 11.06 -10.37
CA ARG A 330 -26.55 11.71 -9.91
C ARG A 330 -25.34 10.79 -10.04
N ARG A 331 -24.24 11.34 -10.58
CA ARG A 331 -22.94 10.67 -10.65
C ARG A 331 -23.01 9.28 -11.31
N PRO A 332 -23.69 9.13 -12.46
CA PRO A 332 -23.74 7.83 -13.12
C PRO A 332 -22.33 7.36 -13.49
N SER A 333 -22.13 6.04 -13.45
CA SER A 333 -20.87 5.44 -13.86
C SER A 333 -20.69 5.55 -15.37
N VAL A 334 -20.04 6.61 -15.83
CA VAL A 334 -19.70 6.81 -17.25
C VAL A 334 -18.40 6.07 -17.55
N GLN A 335 -18.46 5.02 -18.35
CA GLN A 335 -17.27 4.34 -18.87
C GLN A 335 -16.38 5.34 -19.65
N GLY A 336 -15.07 5.13 -19.61
CA GLY A 336 -14.11 6.00 -20.31
C GLY A 336 -14.46 6.17 -21.79
N ILE A 337 -14.50 7.42 -22.25
CA ILE A 337 -14.66 7.75 -23.67
C ILE A 337 -13.25 7.81 -24.28
N PRO A 338 -12.91 6.97 -25.26
CA PRO A 338 -11.58 7.00 -25.86
C PRO A 338 -11.35 8.31 -26.63
N ARG A 339 -10.09 8.76 -26.65
CA ARG A 339 -9.65 9.93 -27.43
C ARG A 339 -10.39 11.24 -27.11
N VAL A 340 -10.74 11.46 -25.84
CA VAL A 340 -11.41 12.71 -25.36
C VAL A 340 -10.72 13.98 -25.85
N HIS A 341 -9.39 13.96 -25.92
CA HIS A 341 -8.59 15.11 -26.36
C HIS A 341 -8.83 15.52 -27.83
N GLU A 342 -9.36 14.61 -28.65
CA GLU A 342 -9.71 14.87 -30.06
C GLU A 342 -11.15 15.39 -30.21
N LEU A 343 -11.98 15.29 -29.16
CA LEU A 343 -13.41 15.59 -29.24
C LEU A 343 -13.71 17.04 -28.88
N GLN A 344 -14.70 17.60 -29.57
CA GLN A 344 -15.40 18.79 -29.11
C GLN A 344 -16.30 18.45 -27.91
N ILE A 345 -16.61 19.45 -27.08
CA ILE A 345 -17.37 19.22 -25.85
C ILE A 345 -18.78 18.67 -26.12
N GLU A 346 -19.41 19.09 -27.21
CA GLU A 346 -20.72 18.63 -27.65
C GLU A 346 -20.68 17.13 -27.96
N GLU A 347 -19.73 16.70 -28.78
CA GLU A 347 -19.58 15.31 -29.18
C GLU A 347 -19.25 14.41 -27.97
N TYR A 348 -18.44 14.92 -27.04
CA TYR A 348 -18.19 14.23 -25.78
C TYR A 348 -19.48 14.01 -24.98
N VAL A 349 -20.29 15.06 -24.84
CA VAL A 349 -21.56 15.01 -24.09
C VAL A 349 -22.51 14.00 -24.75
N GLN A 350 -22.69 14.04 -26.07
CA GLN A 350 -23.54 13.11 -26.80
C GLN A 350 -23.12 11.64 -26.57
N ARG A 351 -21.82 11.35 -26.70
CA ARG A 351 -21.26 10.01 -26.42
C ARG A 351 -21.38 9.62 -24.95
N GLY A 352 -21.39 10.58 -24.04
CA GLY A 352 -21.60 10.40 -22.61
C GLY A 352 -23.05 10.03 -22.28
N LEU A 353 -24.01 10.76 -22.85
CA LEU A 353 -25.45 10.51 -22.72
C LEU A 353 -25.81 9.08 -23.16
N GLN A 354 -25.29 8.66 -24.32
CA GLN A 354 -25.50 7.29 -24.81
C GLN A 354 -25.02 6.23 -23.81
N ARG A 355 -23.88 6.44 -23.13
CA ARG A 355 -23.32 5.50 -22.15
C ARG A 355 -24.16 5.39 -20.88
N VAL A 356 -24.95 6.41 -20.55
CA VAL A 356 -25.83 6.41 -19.38
C VAL A 356 -27.29 6.11 -19.74
N GLY A 357 -27.55 5.67 -20.98
CA GLY A 357 -28.89 5.31 -21.46
C GLY A 357 -29.81 6.51 -21.66
N LEU A 358 -29.25 7.68 -21.95
CA LEU A 358 -29.99 8.89 -22.32
C LEU A 358 -29.85 9.16 -23.83
N ASP A 359 -30.79 9.92 -24.39
CA ASP A 359 -30.82 10.23 -25.82
C ASP A 359 -29.60 11.11 -26.21
N PRO A 360 -28.68 10.63 -27.05
CA PRO A 360 -27.54 11.43 -27.49
C PRO A 360 -27.91 12.58 -28.43
N GLN A 361 -29.14 12.60 -28.99
CA GLN A 361 -29.60 13.64 -29.91
C GLN A 361 -30.46 14.71 -29.23
N LEU A 362 -30.56 14.68 -27.89
CA LEU A 362 -31.31 15.70 -27.17
C LEU A 362 -30.76 17.11 -27.45
N PRO A 363 -31.63 18.13 -27.52
CA PRO A 363 -31.19 19.49 -27.84
C PRO A 363 -30.28 20.03 -26.74
N LEU A 364 -29.00 20.27 -27.08
CA LEU A 364 -27.99 20.77 -26.17
C LEU A 364 -27.96 22.31 -26.16
N ASN A 365 -27.84 22.90 -24.98
CA ASN A 365 -27.52 24.32 -24.86
C ASN A 365 -26.03 24.54 -25.14
N LEU A 366 -25.71 24.80 -26.41
CA LEU A 366 -24.33 25.00 -26.88
C LEU A 366 -23.64 26.20 -26.21
N ALA A 367 -24.40 27.27 -25.90
CA ALA A 367 -23.86 28.43 -25.20
C ALA A 367 -23.42 28.09 -23.78
N ALA A 368 -24.22 27.30 -23.05
CA ALA A 368 -23.87 26.81 -21.73
C ALA A 368 -22.64 25.89 -21.76
N LEU A 369 -22.57 24.95 -22.73
CA LEU A 369 -21.41 24.07 -22.88
C LEU A 369 -20.12 24.84 -23.18
N ARG A 370 -20.17 25.84 -24.07
CA ARG A 370 -19.02 26.73 -24.32
C ARG A 370 -18.63 27.53 -23.07
N GLY A 371 -19.61 28.00 -22.30
CA GLY A 371 -19.37 28.67 -21.02
C GLY A 371 -18.73 27.76 -19.96
N HIS A 372 -19.05 26.47 -19.96
CA HIS A 372 -18.35 25.47 -19.14
C HIS A 372 -16.91 25.24 -19.62
N GLN A 373 -16.71 25.08 -20.92
CA GLN A 373 -15.39 24.88 -21.51
C GLN A 373 -14.45 26.08 -21.26
N ALA A 374 -14.97 27.30 -21.30
CA ALA A 374 -14.22 28.52 -20.97
C ALA A 374 -13.68 28.53 -19.52
N GLN A 375 -14.22 27.69 -18.63
CA GLN A 375 -13.79 27.56 -17.23
C GLN A 375 -12.90 26.32 -17.00
N GLU A 376 -12.35 25.70 -18.05
CA GLU A 376 -11.49 24.51 -17.95
C GLU A 376 -10.35 24.70 -16.94
N ASN A 377 -9.65 25.84 -16.98
CA ASN A 377 -8.54 26.12 -16.07
C ASN A 377 -8.98 26.16 -14.60
N ARG A 378 -10.20 26.65 -14.31
CA ARG A 378 -10.76 26.62 -12.95
C ARG A 378 -11.05 25.19 -12.47
N VAL A 379 -11.55 24.33 -13.36
CA VAL A 379 -11.75 22.89 -13.05
C VAL A 379 -10.41 22.22 -12.76
N VAL A 380 -9.39 22.51 -13.58
CA VAL A 380 -8.01 21.99 -13.40
C VAL A 380 -7.41 22.49 -12.10
N ALA A 381 -7.55 23.78 -11.77
CA ALA A 381 -7.06 24.37 -10.53
C ALA A 381 -7.73 23.75 -9.29
N PHE A 382 -9.06 23.60 -9.30
CA PHE A 382 -9.78 22.96 -8.22
C PHE A 382 -9.35 21.50 -8.02
N PHE A 383 -9.22 20.74 -9.11
CA PHE A 383 -8.73 19.36 -9.02
C PHE A 383 -7.29 19.29 -8.50
N SER A 384 -6.44 20.25 -8.89
CA SER A 384 -5.07 20.37 -8.38
C SER A 384 -5.04 20.61 -6.87
N LEU A 385 -5.94 21.45 -6.32
CA LEU A 385 -6.09 21.64 -4.87
C LEU A 385 -6.47 20.34 -4.16
N ALA A 386 -7.43 19.58 -4.70
CA ALA A 386 -7.83 18.30 -4.13
C ALA A 386 -6.66 17.31 -4.10
N LEU A 387 -5.89 17.22 -5.19
CA LEU A 387 -4.71 16.35 -5.27
C LEU A 387 -3.56 16.81 -4.38
N LEU A 388 -3.38 18.11 -4.16
CA LEU A 388 -2.39 18.64 -3.23
C LEU A 388 -2.64 18.17 -1.79
N LEU A 389 -3.90 18.01 -1.41
CA LEU A 389 -4.32 17.61 -0.06
C LEU A 389 -4.46 16.09 0.11
N ALA A 390 -4.66 15.34 -0.98
CA ALA A 390 -4.86 13.89 -0.95
C ALA A 390 -3.77 13.09 -0.19
N PRO A 391 -2.46 13.42 -0.25
CA PRO A 391 -1.43 12.71 0.51
C PRO A 391 -1.60 12.76 2.02
N LEU A 392 -2.33 13.75 2.55
CA LEU A 392 -2.63 13.85 3.99
C LEU A 392 -3.54 12.72 4.46
N VAL A 393 -4.48 12.29 3.60
CA VAL A 393 -5.37 11.16 3.86
C VAL A 393 -4.57 9.86 3.94
N GLU A 394 -3.69 9.62 2.96
CA GLU A 394 -2.80 8.46 2.98
C GLU A 394 -1.92 8.47 4.24
N THR A 395 -1.33 9.61 4.58
CA THR A 395 -0.50 9.76 5.78
C THR A 395 -1.28 9.39 7.05
N LEU A 396 -2.53 9.82 7.17
CA LEU A 396 -3.37 9.49 8.33
C LEU A 396 -3.69 7.98 8.40
N ILE A 397 -4.01 7.35 7.27
CA ILE A 397 -4.26 5.90 7.21
C ILE A 397 -3.02 5.11 7.65
N LEU A 398 -1.84 5.51 7.21
CA LEU A 398 -0.59 4.83 7.57
C LEU A 398 -0.24 5.04 9.04
N LEU A 399 -0.42 6.26 9.53
CA LEU A 399 -0.21 6.61 10.92
C LEU A 399 -1.15 5.83 11.84
N ASP A 400 -2.40 5.63 11.42
CA ASP A 400 -3.34 4.73 12.09
C ASP A 400 -2.80 3.29 12.17
N ARG A 401 -2.24 2.74 11.09
CA ARG A 401 -1.66 1.38 11.13
C ARG A 401 -0.45 1.30 12.04
N LEU A 402 0.37 2.34 12.04
CA LEU A 402 1.55 2.43 12.89
C LEU A 402 1.15 2.48 14.36
N LEU A 403 0.18 3.32 14.72
CA LEU A 403 -0.34 3.44 16.09
C LEU A 403 -0.97 2.12 16.54
N TYR A 404 -1.75 1.46 15.68
CA TYR A 404 -2.32 0.14 15.97
C TYR A 404 -1.23 -0.87 16.35
N LEU A 405 -0.13 -0.94 15.60
CA LEU A 405 0.98 -1.85 15.88
C LEU A 405 1.69 -1.52 17.21
N GLN A 406 1.73 -0.25 17.58
CA GLN A 406 2.28 0.19 18.87
C GLN A 406 1.35 -0.17 20.05
N GLU A 407 0.03 -0.14 19.83
CA GLU A 407 -0.98 -0.53 20.83
C GLU A 407 -0.94 -2.02 21.15
N GLN A 408 -0.49 -2.88 20.22
CA GLN A 408 -0.37 -4.34 20.44
C GLN A 408 0.76 -4.74 21.43
N ALA A 409 1.38 -3.77 22.13
CA ALA A 409 2.42 -3.99 23.14
C ALA A 409 3.54 -4.95 22.70
N LEU A 410 3.93 -4.89 21.42
CA LEU A 410 4.93 -5.78 20.87
C LEU A 410 6.30 -5.49 21.50
N PRO A 411 6.96 -6.47 22.16
CA PRO A 411 8.11 -6.22 23.05
C PRO A 411 9.34 -5.63 22.35
N PHE A 412 9.46 -5.79 21.02
CA PHE A 412 10.45 -5.13 20.18
C PHE A 412 9.88 -4.99 18.76
N PHE A 413 9.69 -3.74 18.29
CA PHE A 413 9.07 -3.43 17.01
C PHE A 413 9.78 -2.27 16.31
N GLN A 414 10.16 -2.46 15.04
CA GLN A 414 10.73 -1.40 14.20
C GLN A 414 9.86 -1.21 12.96
N ALA A 415 8.84 -0.35 13.07
CA ALA A 415 8.14 0.14 11.89
C ALA A 415 8.93 1.24 11.20
N SER A 416 8.94 1.22 9.87
CA SER A 416 9.28 2.38 9.06
C SER A 416 8.13 2.67 8.10
N MET A 417 7.44 3.79 8.32
CA MET A 417 6.57 4.33 7.29
C MET A 417 7.45 5.02 6.25
N LEU A 418 7.28 4.66 4.99
CA LEU A 418 7.87 5.36 3.87
C LEU A 418 6.70 5.92 3.09
N SER A 419 6.50 7.24 3.18
CA SER A 419 5.61 7.93 2.25
C SER A 419 6.34 8.10 0.91
N SER A 420 5.59 8.12 -0.19
CA SER A 420 6.10 8.51 -1.52
C SER A 420 6.65 9.93 -1.55
N TYR A 421 6.30 10.77 -0.58
CA TYR A 421 6.68 12.17 -0.51
C TYR A 421 7.82 12.39 0.49
N PRO A 422 9.05 12.75 0.05
CA PRO A 422 10.09 13.15 0.98
C PRO A 422 9.76 14.54 1.56
N SER A 423 9.83 14.67 2.89
CA SER A 423 10.20 15.94 3.51
C SER A 423 11.64 16.26 3.10
N SER A 424 11.90 17.52 2.76
CA SER A 424 13.23 18.04 2.42
C SER A 424 14.27 17.63 3.47
N ALA A 425 15.17 16.72 3.12
CA ALA A 425 16.35 16.42 3.92
C ALA A 425 17.58 16.48 3.03
N LEU A 426 18.09 17.70 2.84
CA LEU A 426 19.51 17.92 2.70
C LEU A 426 20.17 17.39 3.98
N SER A 427 21.27 16.66 3.84
CA SER A 427 22.13 16.08 4.89
C SER A 427 21.58 14.92 5.73
N CYS A 428 21.92 13.68 5.33
CA CYS A 428 21.98 12.53 6.24
C CYS A 428 23.34 11.80 6.03
N PRO A 429 24.06 11.43 7.10
CA PRO A 429 25.36 10.77 7.02
C PRO A 429 25.27 9.29 6.59
N PRO A 430 26.38 8.66 6.14
CA PRO A 430 26.37 7.42 5.36
C PRO A 430 26.01 6.11 6.10
N GLU A 431 25.69 6.15 7.40
CA GLU A 431 25.41 4.92 8.18
C GLU A 431 23.91 4.61 8.34
N THR A 432 23.02 5.45 7.81
CA THR A 432 21.57 5.23 7.84
C THR A 432 21.05 4.66 6.52
N TRP A 433 20.50 3.45 6.58
CA TRP A 433 20.02 2.64 5.46
C TRP A 433 18.82 3.29 4.75
N SER A 434 19.06 4.18 3.79
CA SER A 434 18.08 4.70 2.83
C SER A 434 18.32 4.08 1.44
N TRP A 435 17.53 3.07 1.07
CA TRP A 435 17.67 2.36 -0.23
C TRP A 435 16.72 2.88 -1.33
N TRP A 436 15.98 3.95 -1.04
CA TRP A 436 15.08 4.59 -1.98
C TRP A 436 15.73 5.89 -2.46
N PRO A 437 16.03 6.05 -3.76
CA PRO A 437 16.40 7.36 -4.28
C PRO A 437 15.22 8.33 -4.04
N PRO A 438 15.49 9.58 -3.64
CA PRO A 438 14.43 10.58 -3.57
C PRO A 438 13.84 10.77 -4.98
N ARG A 439 12.51 10.78 -5.10
CA ARG A 439 11.73 11.08 -6.34
C ARG A 439 11.60 9.93 -7.36
N CYS A 440 11.07 8.78 -6.94
CA CYS A 440 10.57 7.76 -7.88
C CYS A 440 9.03 7.75 -7.90
N PRO A 441 8.36 8.16 -9.00
CA PRO A 441 6.89 8.21 -9.09
C PRO A 441 6.26 6.81 -9.16
N TRP A 442 7.08 5.77 -9.32
CA TRP A 442 6.64 4.40 -9.55
C TRP A 442 6.39 3.60 -8.27
N VAL A 443 6.70 4.13 -7.07
CA VAL A 443 6.66 3.32 -5.84
C VAL A 443 6.03 4.07 -4.67
N GLN A 444 4.98 3.48 -4.10
CA GLN A 444 4.57 3.66 -2.71
C GLN A 444 5.00 2.41 -1.93
N PRO A 445 6.13 2.40 -1.21
CA PRO A 445 6.52 1.24 -0.42
C PRO A 445 6.07 1.40 1.03
N TYR A 446 5.36 0.41 1.57
CA TYR A 446 5.24 0.26 3.03
C TYR A 446 6.15 -0.87 3.49
N VAL A 447 6.98 -0.60 4.50
CA VAL A 447 7.91 -1.59 5.05
C VAL A 447 7.70 -1.67 6.56
N LEU A 448 6.82 -2.56 6.97
CA LEU A 448 6.54 -2.85 8.37
C LEU A 448 7.18 -4.18 8.73
N TRP A 449 8.31 -4.17 9.42
CA TRP A 449 9.04 -5.40 9.75
C TRP A 449 9.23 -5.56 11.25
N ARG A 450 9.46 -6.81 11.66
CA ARG A 450 9.81 -7.20 13.03
C ARG A 450 11.03 -8.09 12.97
N LEU A 451 11.95 -7.86 13.90
CA LEU A 451 12.91 -8.85 14.34
C LEU A 451 12.43 -9.35 15.70
N LYS A 452 11.66 -10.43 15.71
CA LYS A 452 11.47 -11.18 16.97
C LYS A 452 12.76 -11.95 17.20
N ARG A 453 13.60 -11.50 18.17
CA ARG A 453 14.61 -12.41 18.73
C ARG A 453 13.85 -13.61 19.27
N ALA A 454 14.26 -14.80 18.85
CA ALA A 454 13.84 -16.03 19.50
C ALA A 454 14.39 -15.96 20.94
N ASP A 455 13.51 -15.72 21.92
CA ASP A 455 13.96 -15.67 23.30
C ASP A 455 14.21 -17.09 23.83
N THR A 456 15.51 -17.39 23.96
CA THR A 456 16.16 -17.82 25.22
C THR A 456 15.63 -19.03 25.99
N ALA A 457 14.97 -20.01 25.36
CA ALA A 457 14.60 -21.28 26.01
C ALA A 457 15.66 -22.43 25.91
N ARG A 458 16.89 -22.20 25.41
CA ARG A 458 17.91 -23.27 25.24
C ARG A 458 19.26 -23.03 25.94
N ARG A 459 19.27 -22.37 27.10
CA ARG A 459 20.45 -22.36 28.00
C ARG A 459 20.09 -22.77 29.43
N ARG A 460 19.42 -23.93 29.58
CA ARG A 460 19.40 -24.69 30.84
C ARG A 460 19.42 -26.19 30.56
N HIS A 461 20.39 -26.68 29.81
CA HIS A 461 20.84 -28.09 29.91
C HIS A 461 22.18 -28.23 29.20
N GLN A 462 23.24 -27.86 29.91
CA GLN A 462 24.61 -28.38 29.74
C GLN A 462 25.44 -27.79 30.89
N ARG A 463 25.27 -28.34 32.09
CA ARG A 463 26.37 -28.41 33.06
C ARG A 463 26.82 -29.87 33.08
N PRO A 464 28.10 -30.18 32.81
CA PRO A 464 28.60 -31.53 32.98
C PRO A 464 28.68 -31.85 34.47
N HIS A 465 28.20 -33.02 34.84
CA HIS A 465 28.49 -33.64 36.14
C HIS A 465 30.00 -33.79 36.36
N PRO A 466 30.55 -33.45 37.53
CA PRO A 466 31.74 -34.12 38.05
C PRO A 466 31.33 -35.35 38.88
N LYS A 467 32.05 -36.44 38.65
CA LYS A 467 31.97 -37.73 39.37
C LYS A 467 32.46 -37.63 40.83
N PRO A 468 32.14 -38.62 41.68
CA PRO A 468 32.24 -38.51 43.13
C PRO A 468 33.62 -38.90 43.67
N SER A 469 34.03 -38.27 44.76
CA SER A 469 35.14 -38.75 45.59
C SER A 469 34.89 -38.39 47.06
N GLY A 470 34.64 -39.42 47.87
CA GLY A 470 35.34 -39.66 49.13
C GLY A 470 35.12 -38.72 50.32
N ALA A 471 34.45 -39.28 51.32
CA ALA A 471 34.90 -39.37 52.72
C ALA A 471 34.61 -38.23 53.73
N ARG A 472 33.89 -38.68 54.78
CA ARG A 472 34.00 -38.38 56.23
C ARG A 472 33.32 -37.12 56.78
N GLY A 473 32.39 -37.38 57.71
CA GLY A 473 32.54 -36.88 59.09
C GLY A 473 31.35 -36.12 59.67
N ALA A 474 30.87 -36.63 60.82
CA ALA A 474 30.09 -35.98 61.88
C ALA A 474 28.62 -35.63 61.57
N GLU A 475 27.65 -36.36 62.14
CA GLU A 475 27.08 -36.15 63.48
C GLU A 475 26.32 -34.82 63.62
N CYS A 476 24.99 -34.86 63.67
CA CYS A 476 24.24 -34.83 64.94
C CYS A 476 22.74 -34.54 64.71
N THR A 477 21.93 -35.46 65.21
CA THR A 477 20.69 -35.26 66.00
C THR A 477 19.64 -34.24 65.53
N SER A 478 18.48 -34.74 65.12
CA SER A 478 17.24 -34.76 65.95
C SER A 478 15.97 -34.85 65.09
N HIS A 479 15.26 -35.96 65.28
CA HIS A 479 13.82 -36.16 65.02
C HIS A 479 12.98 -35.43 66.10
N PRO A 480 11.64 -35.54 66.12
CA PRO A 480 10.62 -35.66 65.06
C PRO A 480 9.55 -34.54 65.29
N GLU A 481 8.41 -34.42 64.60
CA GLU A 481 7.13 -35.11 64.86
C GLU A 481 6.05 -34.29 64.11
N SER A 482 5.21 -34.95 63.30
CA SER A 482 3.75 -35.12 63.53
C SER A 482 2.93 -33.85 63.16
N SER A 483 1.74 -33.88 62.55
CA SER A 483 0.83 -34.94 62.11
C SER A 483 -0.38 -34.24 61.45
N THR A 484 -0.96 -34.84 60.41
CA THR A 484 -2.42 -35.01 60.15
C THR A 484 -3.37 -33.79 60.27
N LEU A 485 -4.23 -33.42 59.31
CA LEU A 485 -5.36 -34.18 58.73
C LEU A 485 -6.03 -33.38 57.58
N HIS A 486 -6.71 -34.13 56.70
CA HIS A 486 -7.58 -33.74 55.56
C HIS A 486 -8.98 -33.18 55.99
N PRO A 487 -9.99 -32.98 55.09
CA PRO A 487 -10.54 -31.74 54.48
C PRO A 487 -12.03 -31.56 54.95
N PRO A 488 -13.11 -31.15 54.20
CA PRO A 488 -13.28 -30.57 52.85
C PRO A 488 -14.34 -29.43 52.72
N SER A 489 -14.66 -29.08 51.46
CA SER A 489 -15.93 -28.59 50.87
C SER A 489 -16.37 -27.12 51.07
N ASP A 490 -16.36 -26.35 49.96
CA ASP A 490 -17.50 -25.73 49.22
C ASP A 490 -18.84 -25.46 49.95
N PRO A 491 -19.72 -24.51 49.52
CA PRO A 491 -19.87 -24.01 48.14
C PRO A 491 -20.26 -22.50 47.92
N SER A 492 -20.20 -22.11 46.65
CA SER A 492 -21.12 -21.24 45.87
C SER A 492 -21.63 -19.89 46.41
N SER A 493 -21.38 -18.84 45.63
CA SER A 493 -22.40 -17.95 45.01
C SER A 493 -21.81 -17.29 43.77
#